data_AF-A0A842N1Q9-F1
#
_entry.id   AF-A0A842N1Q9-F1
#
_cell.length_a   1.000
_cell.length_b   1.000
_cell.length_c   1.000
_cell.angle_alpha   90.00
_cell.angle_beta   90.00
_cell.angle_gamma   90.00
#
_symmetry.space_group_name_H-M   'P 1'
#
loop_
_entity.id
_entity.type
_entity.pdbx_description
1 polymer ?
#
loop_
_entity_poly.entity_id
_entity_poly.type
_entity_poly.pdbx_seq_one_letter_code
_entity_poly.pdbx_strand_id
1 'polypeptide(L)'
;CEEKSIDWNNTENYKKFIEYLLTNNLQLKAFNLCAHEAGAVEVEKTKFTELLAEEKNINSNAATYTIKLNDNSIDLIRKFSINE
;
A
#
# COMPACT_ATOMS: atom_id res chain seq x y z
N CYS A 1 2.07 -10.33 5.37
CA CYS A 1 1.27 -9.65 6.41
C CYS A 1 0.00 -10.46 6.57
N GLU A 2 -0.04 -11.37 7.53
CA GLU A 2 -1.09 -12.41 7.62
C GLU A 2 -2.07 -12.18 8.78
N GLU A 3 -1.77 -11.21 9.66
CA GLU A 3 -2.52 -10.94 10.91
C GLU A 3 -4.03 -10.73 10.70
N LYS A 4 -4.42 -10.22 9.53
CA LYS A 4 -5.82 -9.87 9.21
C LYS A 4 -6.45 -10.76 8.14
N SER A 5 -5.74 -11.77 7.64
CA SER A 5 -6.19 -12.61 6.50
C SER A 5 -6.67 -11.80 5.28
N ILE A 6 -6.03 -10.65 5.04
CA ILE A 6 -6.31 -9.75 3.93
C ILE A 6 -5.42 -10.15 2.74
N ASP A 7 -6.02 -10.26 1.55
CA ASP A 7 -5.26 -10.32 0.32
C ASP A 7 -4.69 -8.94 -0.04
N TRP A 8 -3.42 -8.75 0.29
CA TRP A 8 -2.68 -7.51 0.05
C TRP A 8 -2.15 -7.38 -1.39
N ASN A 9 -2.26 -8.43 -2.22
CA ASN A 9 -1.90 -8.36 -3.63
C ASN A 9 -3.07 -7.82 -4.49
N ASN A 10 -4.20 -7.47 -3.86
CA ASN A 10 -5.33 -6.83 -4.50
C ASN A 10 -5.17 -5.30 -4.47
N THR A 11 -5.17 -4.65 -5.65
CA THR A 11 -4.97 -3.19 -5.76
C THR A 11 -6.07 -2.39 -5.08
N GLU A 12 -7.31 -2.88 -5.04
CA GLU A 12 -8.43 -2.23 -4.37
C GLU A 12 -8.26 -2.24 -2.85
N ASN A 13 -7.88 -3.38 -2.27
CA ASN A 13 -7.59 -3.47 -0.83
C ASN A 13 -6.42 -2.56 -0.44
N TYR A 14 -5.39 -2.48 -1.28
CA TYR A 14 -4.27 -1.56 -1.09
C TYR A 14 -4.73 -0.10 -1.10
N LYS A 15 -5.52 0.33 -2.09
CA LYS A 15 -6.01 1.70 -2.20
C LYS A 15 -6.87 2.10 -1.01
N LYS A 16 -7.77 1.21 -0.55
CA LYS A 16 -8.57 1.42 0.68
C LYS A 16 -7.68 1.58 1.91
N PHE A 17 -6.61 0.80 2.02
CA PHE A 17 -5.67 0.94 3.11
C PHE A 17 -4.93 2.27 3.07
N ILE A 18 -4.43 2.70 1.90
CA ILE A 18 -3.80 4.02 1.75
C ILE A 18 -4.77 5.15 2.10
N GLU A 19 -6.01 5.08 1.62
CA GLU A 19 -7.07 6.04 1.95
C GLU A 19 -7.32 6.13 3.47
N TYR A 20 -7.41 4.98 4.14
CA TYR A 20 -7.56 4.91 5.59
C TYR A 20 -6.41 5.62 6.31
N LEU A 21 -5.16 5.37 5.90
CA LEU A 21 -4.00 6.00 6.53
C LEU A 21 -3.97 7.52 6.30
N LEU A 22 -4.32 7.97 5.10
CA LEU A 22 -4.38 9.39 4.76
C LEU A 22 -5.50 10.11 5.54
N THR A 23 -6.69 9.53 5.58
CA THR A 23 -7.85 10.07 6.32
C THR A 23 -7.59 10.18 7.82
N ASN A 24 -6.77 9.28 8.37
CA ASN A 24 -6.34 9.32 9.77
C ASN A 24 -5.08 10.17 10.01
N ASN A 25 -4.70 11.02 9.05
CA ASN A 25 -3.57 11.96 9.14
C ASN A 25 -2.22 11.30 9.44
N LEU A 26 -2.03 10.04 9.03
CA LEU A 26 -0.72 9.41 9.15
C LEU A 26 0.27 10.11 8.20
N GLN A 27 1.45 10.47 8.68
CA GLN A 27 2.48 11.08 7.84
C GLN A 27 3.06 10.05 6.87
N LEU A 28 2.47 9.98 5.68
CA LEU A 28 2.97 9.22 4.54
C LEU A 28 3.92 10.10 3.70
N LYS A 29 5.04 9.56 3.25
CA LYS A 29 5.90 10.22 2.26
C LYS A 29 5.86 9.46 0.96
N ALA A 30 5.33 10.09 -0.08
CA ALA A 30 5.29 9.51 -1.42
C ALA A 30 6.71 9.14 -1.86
N PHE A 31 6.83 7.96 -2.46
CA PHE A 31 8.07 7.40 -2.94
C PHE A 31 7.82 6.88 -4.36
N ASN A 32 8.76 7.08 -5.27
CA ASN A 32 8.66 6.52 -6.61
C ASN A 32 9.38 5.17 -6.63
N LEU A 33 8.61 4.09 -6.72
CA LEU A 33 9.16 2.74 -6.83
C LEU A 33 9.55 2.46 -8.29
N CYS A 34 10.83 2.16 -8.54
CA CYS A 34 11.28 1.66 -9.84
C CYS A 34 11.02 0.14 -9.91
N ALA A 35 9.84 -0.27 -10.37
CA ALA A 35 9.44 -1.68 -10.45
C ALA A 35 10.32 -2.54 -11.39
N HIS A 36 11.04 -1.91 -12.32
CA HIS A 36 11.81 -2.56 -13.38
C HIS A 36 13.19 -3.12 -12.92
N GLU A 37 13.67 -2.77 -11.72
CA GLU A 37 15.00 -3.17 -11.22
C GLU A 37 14.98 -4.26 -10.14
N ALA A 38 13.80 -4.76 -9.76
CA ALA A 38 13.70 -5.93 -8.90
C ALA A 38 14.08 -7.17 -9.73
N GLY A 39 15.38 -7.49 -9.79
CA GLY A 39 15.90 -8.66 -10.49
C GLY A 39 15.09 -9.92 -10.14
N ALA A 40 14.37 -10.45 -11.12
CA ALA A 40 13.90 -11.83 -11.33
C ALA A 40 13.42 -12.71 -10.14
N VAL A 41 13.11 -12.17 -8.95
CA VAL A 41 12.86 -13.05 -7.78
C VAL A 41 11.38 -13.19 -7.40
N GLU A 42 10.49 -12.24 -7.71
CA GLU A 42 9.04 -12.38 -7.37
C GLU A 42 8.10 -11.74 -8.41
N VAL A 43 7.73 -12.52 -9.43
CA VAL A 43 6.84 -12.13 -10.55
C VAL A 43 5.53 -11.49 -10.08
N GLU A 44 4.95 -11.99 -8.98
CA GLU A 44 3.69 -11.46 -8.45
C GLU A 44 3.83 -10.03 -7.90
N LYS A 45 4.94 -9.73 -7.22
CA LYS A 45 5.19 -8.38 -6.69
C LYS A 45 5.44 -7.39 -7.83
N THR A 46 6.19 -7.80 -8.86
CA THR A 46 6.40 -6.96 -10.05
C THR A 46 5.06 -6.61 -10.71
N LYS A 47 4.22 -7.62 -11.01
CA LYS A 47 2.89 -7.40 -11.60
C LYS A 47 2.02 -6.48 -10.74
N PHE A 48 2.00 -6.69 -9.44
CA PHE A 48 1.24 -5.84 -8.53
C PHE A 48 1.71 -4.38 -8.57
N THR A 49 3.03 -4.14 -8.56
CA THR A 49 3.59 -2.80 -8.63
C THR A 49 3.37 -2.13 -10.00
N GLU A 50 3.35 -2.90 -11.09
CA GLU A 50 3.01 -2.41 -12.42
C GLU A 50 1.54 -1.96 -12.48
N LEU A 51 0.61 -2.77 -11.97
CA LEU A 51 -0.80 -2.41 -11.90
C LEU A 51 -1.03 -1.12 -11.08
N LEU A 52 -0.38 -0.99 -9.92
CA LEU A 52 -0.46 0.25 -9.14
C LEU A 52 0.12 1.45 -9.89
N ALA A 53 1.21 1.27 -10.64
CA ALA A 53 1.81 2.34 -11.43
C ALA A 53 0.89 2.80 -12.58
N GLU A 54 0.19 1.89 -13.23
CA GLU A 54 -0.84 2.21 -14.24
C GLU A 54 -2.02 2.98 -13.63
N GLU A 55 -2.51 2.53 -12.48
CA GLU A 55 -3.65 3.14 -11.79
C GLU A 55 -3.32 4.49 -11.13
N LYS A 56 -2.05 4.78 -10.81
CA LYS A 56 -1.58 6.02 -10.14
C LYS A 56 -2.05 7.30 -10.84
N ASN A 57 -2.20 7.29 -12.16
CA ASN A 57 -2.65 8.45 -12.93
C ASN A 57 -4.15 8.74 -12.76
N ILE A 58 -4.94 7.75 -12.35
CA ILE A 58 -6.40 7.82 -12.20
C ILE A 58 -6.77 7.93 -10.70
N ASN A 59 -6.05 7.23 -9.83
CA ASN A 59 -6.29 7.22 -8.39
C ASN A 59 -4.98 7.46 -7.62
N SER A 60 -4.90 8.58 -6.89
CA SER A 60 -3.72 8.94 -6.08
C SER A 60 -3.39 7.94 -4.97
N ASN A 61 -4.36 7.14 -4.53
CA ASN A 61 -4.17 6.13 -3.50
C ASN A 61 -3.43 4.90 -4.04
N ALA A 62 -3.25 4.77 -5.37
CA ALA A 62 -2.40 3.76 -5.97
C ALA A 62 -0.89 4.11 -5.90
N ALA A 63 -0.54 5.32 -5.46
CA ALA A 63 0.86 5.68 -5.26
C ALA A 63 1.52 4.85 -4.13
N THR A 64 2.84 4.70 -4.21
CA THR A 64 3.64 4.07 -3.16
C THR A 64 4.12 5.09 -2.13
N TYR A 65 4.08 4.71 -0.85
CA TYR A 65 4.44 5.58 0.27
C TYR A 65 5.43 4.90 1.21
N THR A 66 6.27 5.70 1.84
CA THR A 66 7.05 5.29 3.01
C THR A 66 6.34 5.76 4.28
N ILE A 67 6.40 4.91 5.30
CA ILE A 67 5.74 5.12 6.59
C ILE A 67 6.77 4.96 7.69
N LYS A 68 6.79 5.90 8.65
CA LYS A 68 7.56 5.73 9.88
C LYS A 68 6.76 4.88 10.86
N LEU A 69 7.26 3.69 11.19
CA LEU A 69 6.67 2.85 12.22
C LEU A 69 7.07 3.34 13.62
N ASN A 70 6.07 3.57 14.46
CA ASN A 70 6.13 3.85 15.89
C ASN A 70 4.85 3.31 16.52
N ASP A 71 4.74 3.34 17.85
CA ASP A 71 3.59 2.75 18.55
C ASP A 71 2.26 3.29 18.03
N ASN A 72 2.13 4.61 17.85
CA ASN A 72 0.92 5.23 17.34
C ASN A 72 0.58 4.79 15.91
N SER A 73 1.56 4.73 15.01
CA SER A 73 1.32 4.33 13.62
C SER A 73 1.03 2.84 13.48
N ILE A 74 1.67 2.00 14.29
CA ILE A 74 1.39 0.56 14.36
C ILE A 74 -0.03 0.32 14.90
N ASP A 75 -0.42 1.01 15.97
CA ASP A 75 -1.75 0.88 16.55
C ASP A 75 -2.85 1.32 15.58
N LEU A 76 -2.61 2.37 14.80
CA LEU A 76 -3.52 2.80 13.74
C LEU A 76 -3.61 1.75 12.63
N ILE A 77 -2.47 1.26 12.11
CA ILE A 77 -2.43 0.24 11.06
C ILE A 77 -3.19 -1.02 11.49
N ARG A 78 -3.06 -1.44 12.76
CA ARG A 78 -3.76 -2.61 13.30
C ARG A 78 -5.27 -2.44 13.43
N LYS A 79 -5.77 -1.20 13.48
CA LYS A 79 -7.21 -0.91 13.54
C LYS A 79 -7.88 -0.97 12.17
N PHE A 80 -7.11 -0.96 11.08
CA PHE A 80 -7.66 -1.08 9.74
C PHE A 80 -8.45 -2.38 9.54
N SER A 81 -9.58 -2.27 8.84
CA SER A 81 -10.45 -3.35 8.39
C SER A 81 -10.97 -3.03 7.00
N ILE A 82 -11.12 -4.04 6.15
CA ILE A 82 -11.67 -3.88 4.78
C ILE A 82 -13.20 -3.77 4.78
N ASN A 83 -13.85 -4.23 5.85
CA ASN A 83 -15.30 -4.41 5.92
C ASN A 83 -16.06 -3.20 6.49
N GLU A 84 -15.46 -2.01 6.49
CA GLU A 84 -16.13 -0.76 6.89
C GLU A 84 -16.54 0.09 5.68
#